data_AF-A0A7S4PML1-F1
#
_entry.id   AF-A0A7S4PML1-F1
#
_cell.length_a   1.000
_cell.length_b   1.000
_cell.length_c   1.000
_cell.angle_alpha   90.00
_cell.angle_beta   90.00
_cell.angle_gamma   90.00
#
_symmetry.space_group_name_H-M   'P 1'
#
loop_
_entity.id
_entity.type
_entity.pdbx_description
1 polymer ?
#
loop_
_entity_poly.entity_id
_entity_poly.type
_entity_poly.pdbx_seq_one_letter_code
_entity_poly.pdbx_strand_id
1 'polypeptide(L)'
;AGHFFGFQEVCVPDKTLLCLAGWFHRSSDSQDGRKEAPPGTEDALVGAGEFLKHSSDSKINEEEKEFLSQYVNPKYLDEEVISQISSQFEEDSFVELKDFLVANELKKHVKYLFQLE
;
A
#
# COMPACT_ATOMS: atom_id res chain seq x y z
N ALA A 1 -0.69 -16.57 19.51
CA ALA A 1 0.16 -15.87 18.53
C ALA A 1 0.27 -16.75 17.30
N GLY A 2 -0.07 -16.24 16.12
CA GLY A 2 0.09 -17.00 14.87
C GLY A 2 1.57 -17.15 14.51
N HIS A 3 1.96 -18.33 14.02
CA HIS A 3 3.26 -18.53 13.38
C HIS A 3 3.03 -18.58 11.87
N PHE A 4 3.73 -17.71 11.15
CA PHE A 4 3.54 -17.53 9.71
C PHE A 4 4.79 -17.96 8.95
N PHE A 5 4.61 -18.47 7.74
CA PHE A 5 5.68 -18.79 6.80
C PHE A 5 5.31 -18.25 5.42
N GLY A 6 6.32 -18.04 4.57
CA GLY A 6 6.15 -17.61 3.18
C GLY A 6 7.20 -18.27 2.29
N PHE A 7 7.00 -18.21 0.98
CA PHE A 7 7.97 -18.68 -0.01
C PHE A 7 8.77 -17.50 -0.54
N GLN A 8 10.09 -17.65 -0.63
CA GLN A 8 10.95 -16.67 -1.27
C GLN A 8 10.79 -16.73 -2.80
N GLU A 9 10.89 -15.58 -3.46
CA GLU A 9 10.92 -15.50 -4.92
C GLU A 9 12.04 -16.36 -5.54
N VAL A 10 11.73 -17.05 -6.64
CA VAL A 10 12.71 -17.80 -7.43
C VAL A 10 13.37 -16.84 -8.42
N CYS A 11 14.50 -16.25 -8.06
CA CYS A 11 15.19 -15.23 -8.87
C CYS A 11 16.08 -15.78 -10.01
N VAL A 12 15.87 -17.03 -10.45
CA VAL A 12 16.66 -17.63 -11.54
C VAL A 12 15.76 -17.80 -12.77
N PRO A 13 16.00 -17.07 -13.88
CA PRO A 13 15.07 -16.98 -15.01
C PRO A 13 14.68 -18.32 -15.62
N ASP A 14 15.62 -19.27 -15.68
CA ASP A 14 15.46 -20.54 -16.41
C ASP A 14 15.25 -21.75 -15.48
N LYS A 15 14.88 -21.51 -14.22
CA LYS A 15 14.61 -22.59 -13.26
C LYS A 15 13.15 -22.60 -12.84
N THR A 16 12.56 -23.78 -12.88
CA THR A 16 11.22 -24.04 -12.36
C THR A 16 11.31 -24.75 -11.01
N LEU A 17 10.61 -24.23 -10.00
CA LEU A 17 10.41 -24.93 -8.74
C LEU A 17 9.14 -25.77 -8.83
N LEU A 18 9.31 -27.09 -8.93
CA LEU A 18 8.20 -28.04 -8.79
C LEU A 18 8.11 -28.48 -7.32
N CYS A 19 6.95 -28.29 -6.67
CA CYS A 19 6.71 -28.74 -5.31
C CYS A 19 5.44 -29.57 -5.19
N LEU A 20 5.46 -30.54 -4.26
CA LEU A 20 4.26 -31.22 -3.78
C LEU A 20 4.06 -30.81 -2.33
N ALA A 21 3.01 -30.05 -2.06
CA ALA A 21 2.66 -29.58 -0.73
C ALA A 21 1.36 -30.25 -0.28
N GLY A 22 1.25 -30.50 1.02
CA GLY A 22 0.06 -31.09 1.62
C GLY A 22 0.09 -30.95 3.14
N TRP A 23 -1.03 -31.29 3.75
CA TRP A 23 -1.21 -31.27 5.19
C TRP A 23 -1.59 -32.66 5.69
N PHE A 24 -0.99 -33.06 6.80
CA PHE A 24 -1.52 -34.18 7.56
C PHE A 24 -2.69 -33.68 8.40
N HIS A 25 -3.89 -34.12 8.06
CA HIS A 25 -5.07 -33.84 8.85
C HIS A 25 -5.09 -34.68 10.13
N ARG A 26 -5.74 -34.15 11.17
CA ARG A 26 -6.09 -34.93 12.36
C ARG A 26 -7.01 -36.09 11.95
N SER A 27 -6.81 -37.26 12.56
CA SER A 27 -7.75 -38.38 12.40
C SER A 27 -9.14 -37.98 12.89
N SER A 28 -10.18 -38.32 12.12
CA SER A 28 -11.59 -38.18 12.54
C SER A 28 -11.94 -39.09 13.71
N ASP A 29 -11.12 -40.14 13.91
CA ASP A 29 -11.44 -41.21 14.84
C ASP A 29 -10.80 -40.92 16.19
N SER A 30 -11.61 -40.95 17.24
CA SER A 30 -11.27 -40.64 18.64
C SER A 30 -10.22 -41.57 19.27
N GLN A 31 -9.62 -42.48 18.50
CA GLN A 31 -8.71 -43.53 18.99
C GLN A 31 -7.32 -43.01 19.40
N ASP A 32 -6.94 -41.80 19.00
CA ASP A 32 -5.60 -41.24 19.30
C ASP A 32 -5.55 -40.48 20.66
N GLY A 33 -6.62 -40.53 21.46
CA GLY A 33 -6.67 -40.04 22.85
C GLY A 33 -6.53 -38.52 23.04
N ARG A 34 -6.36 -37.72 21.98
CA ARG A 34 -6.23 -36.26 22.05
C ARG A 34 -7.61 -35.59 22.13
N LYS A 35 -7.76 -34.62 23.04
CA LYS A 35 -9.00 -33.82 23.19
C LYS A 35 -9.15 -32.83 22.03
N GLU A 36 -10.39 -32.48 21.69
CA GLU A 36 -10.66 -31.41 20.70
C GLU A 36 -10.20 -30.05 21.26
N ALA A 37 -9.65 -29.22 20.39
CA ALA A 37 -9.36 -27.84 20.76
C ALA A 37 -10.69 -27.08 20.85
N PRO A 38 -10.87 -26.18 21.84
CA PRO A 38 -12.05 -25.33 21.89
C PRO A 38 -12.15 -24.48 20.60
N PRO A 39 -13.37 -24.17 20.14
CA PRO A 39 -13.58 -23.32 18.96
C PRO A 39 -12.87 -21.97 19.16
N GLY A 40 -12.09 -21.56 18.17
CA GLY A 40 -11.27 -20.35 18.21
C GLY A 40 -12.12 -19.07 18.14
N THR A 41 -11.75 -18.05 18.91
CA THR A 41 -12.32 -16.69 18.88
C THR A 41 -11.45 -15.75 18.04
N GLU A 42 -10.96 -16.21 16.89
CA GLU A 42 -9.92 -15.53 16.10
C GLU A 42 -10.45 -14.44 15.15
N ASP A 43 -11.76 -14.38 14.94
CA ASP A 43 -12.42 -13.39 14.06
C ASP A 43 -12.47 -11.95 14.63
N ALA A 44 -12.07 -11.74 15.89
CA ALA A 44 -12.33 -10.48 16.60
C ALA A 44 -11.23 -9.41 16.48
N LEU A 45 -10.15 -9.63 15.72
CA LEU A 45 -8.94 -8.77 15.72
C LEU A 45 -8.61 -8.10 14.38
N VAL A 46 -9.59 -7.91 13.49
CA VAL A 46 -9.39 -7.08 12.29
C VAL A 46 -9.52 -5.61 12.68
N GLY A 47 -8.36 -4.96 12.83
CA GLY A 47 -8.21 -3.62 13.39
C GLY A 47 -9.08 -2.55 12.73
N ALA A 48 -9.77 -1.79 13.57
CA ALA A 48 -10.36 -0.51 13.22
C ALA A 48 -9.22 0.50 12.99
N GLY A 49 -8.86 0.73 11.72
CA GLY A 49 -8.01 1.86 11.36
C GLY A 49 -8.76 3.16 11.62
N GLU A 50 -8.12 4.10 12.33
CA GLU A 50 -8.66 5.45 12.50
C GLU A 50 -8.69 6.16 11.14
N PHE A 51 -9.89 6.38 10.62
CA PHE A 51 -10.08 7.28 9.49
C PHE A 51 -9.89 8.72 9.98
N LEU A 52 -8.78 9.34 9.59
CA LEU A 52 -8.58 10.77 9.77
C LEU A 52 -9.62 11.53 8.94
N LYS A 53 -10.56 12.16 9.65
CA LYS A 53 -11.59 13.01 9.04
C LYS A 53 -10.98 14.35 8.68
N HIS A 54 -10.57 14.52 7.44
CA HIS A 54 -10.14 15.82 6.92
C HIS A 54 -11.35 16.65 6.50
N SER A 55 -11.40 17.91 6.96
CA SER A 55 -12.41 18.90 6.57
C SER A 55 -11.98 19.54 5.25
N SER A 56 -12.84 19.50 4.23
CA SER A 56 -12.54 19.81 2.84
C SER A 56 -12.84 21.27 2.41
N ASP A 57 -12.72 22.25 3.32
CA ASP A 57 -13.31 23.59 3.09
C ASP A 57 -12.31 24.76 3.01
N SER A 58 -11.00 24.53 3.02
CA SER A 58 -10.03 25.63 2.86
C SER A 58 -9.51 25.72 1.43
N LYS A 59 -9.91 26.78 0.71
CA LYS A 59 -9.30 27.17 -0.56
C LYS A 59 -7.81 27.48 -0.31
N ILE A 60 -6.91 26.92 -1.12
CA ILE A 60 -5.48 27.12 -0.96
C ILE A 60 -5.14 28.60 -1.04
N ASN A 61 -4.40 29.11 -0.06
CA ASN A 61 -3.92 30.49 -0.08
C ASN A 61 -2.62 30.62 -0.89
N GLU A 62 -2.20 31.85 -1.22
CA GLU A 62 -0.99 32.07 -2.04
C GLU A 62 0.30 31.61 -1.34
N GLU A 63 0.37 31.69 -0.01
CA GLU A 63 1.53 31.22 0.77
C GLU A 63 1.65 29.68 0.72
N GLU A 64 0.53 28.98 0.82
CA GLU A 64 0.42 27.53 0.67
C GLU A 64 0.75 27.10 -0.75
N LYS A 65 0.30 27.86 -1.75
CA LYS A 65 0.62 27.60 -3.16
C LYS A 65 2.11 27.77 -3.42
N GLU A 66 2.72 28.83 -2.89
CA GLU A 66 4.16 29.05 -2.99
C GLU A 66 4.95 27.94 -2.27
N PHE A 67 4.50 27.52 -1.09
CA PHE A 67 5.08 26.38 -0.38
C PHE A 67 4.97 25.06 -1.17
N LEU A 68 3.79 24.73 -1.68
CA LEU A 68 3.58 23.52 -2.48
C LEU A 68 4.40 23.51 -3.76
N SER A 69 4.62 24.68 -4.39
CA SER A 69 5.41 24.78 -5.62
C SER A 69 6.87 24.36 -5.45
N GLN A 70 7.38 24.30 -4.22
CA GLN A 70 8.71 23.78 -3.92
C GLN A 70 8.80 22.25 -4.11
N TYR A 71 7.67 21.54 -3.95
CA TYR A 71 7.61 20.09 -3.94
C TYR A 71 6.81 19.52 -5.11
N VAL A 72 5.67 20.11 -5.43
CA VAL A 72 4.71 19.67 -6.44
C VAL A 72 4.94 20.43 -7.74
N ASN A 73 4.86 19.74 -8.86
CA ASN A 73 4.98 20.33 -10.18
C ASN A 73 3.92 21.43 -10.33
N PRO A 74 4.33 22.68 -10.64
CA PRO A 74 3.43 23.85 -10.62
C PRO A 74 2.28 23.72 -11.63
N LYS A 75 2.40 22.85 -12.65
CA LYS A 75 1.29 22.52 -13.55
C LYS A 75 0.06 21.98 -12.80
N TYR A 76 0.27 21.26 -11.70
CA TYR A 76 -0.79 20.70 -10.87
C TYR A 76 -1.34 21.67 -9.81
N LEU A 77 -0.78 22.88 -9.72
CA LEU A 77 -1.26 23.95 -8.85
C LEU A 77 -2.12 24.98 -9.60
N ASP A 78 -2.36 24.73 -10.88
CA ASP A 78 -3.25 25.52 -11.72
C ASP A 78 -4.72 25.14 -11.45
N GLU A 79 -5.60 26.13 -11.28
CA GLU A 79 -7.01 25.90 -10.94
C GLU A 79 -7.75 25.09 -12.04
N GLU A 80 -7.39 25.27 -13.32
CA GLU A 80 -8.00 24.52 -14.42
C GLU A 80 -7.58 23.05 -14.38
N VAL A 81 -6.29 22.79 -14.10
CA VAL A 81 -5.75 21.44 -14.03
C VAL A 81 -6.28 20.71 -12.80
N ILE A 82 -6.41 21.38 -11.66
CA ILE A 82 -7.01 20.81 -10.44
C ILE A 82 -8.47 20.42 -10.70
N SER A 83 -9.23 21.26 -11.41
CA SER A 83 -10.62 20.96 -11.75
C SER A 83 -10.73 19.73 -12.66
N GLN A 84 -9.83 19.59 -13.64
CA GLN A 84 -9.76 18.40 -14.50
C GLN A 84 -9.43 17.14 -13.70
N ILE A 85 -8.48 17.22 -12.77
CA ILE A 85 -8.10 16.11 -11.88
C ILE A 85 -9.28 15.69 -11.00
N SER A 86 -10.00 16.65 -10.40
CA SER A 86 -11.19 16.35 -9.58
C SER A 86 -12.25 15.63 -10.39
N SER A 87 -12.55 16.12 -11.59
CA SER A 87 -13.53 15.50 -12.48
C SER A 87 -13.13 14.08 -12.85
N GLN A 88 -11.85 13.84 -13.17
CA GLN A 88 -11.35 12.50 -13.48
C GLN A 88 -11.45 11.58 -12.26
N PHE A 89 -11.07 12.06 -11.08
CA PHE A 89 -11.14 11.26 -9.85
C PHE A 89 -12.58 10.94 -9.45
N GLU A 90 -13.53 11.86 -9.64
CA GLU A 90 -14.95 11.62 -9.40
C GLU A 90 -15.53 10.53 -10.33
N GLU A 91 -15.04 10.45 -11.58
CA GLU A 91 -15.48 9.45 -12.55
C GLU A 91 -14.79 8.09 -12.36
N ASP A 92 -13.46 8.10 -12.31
CA ASP A 92 -12.65 6.88 -12.33
C ASP A 92 -12.33 6.34 -10.93
N SER A 93 -12.55 7.14 -9.86
CA SER A 93 -12.06 6.86 -8.50
C SER A 93 -10.54 6.69 -8.38
N PHE A 94 -9.78 7.07 -9.41
CA PHE A 94 -8.32 7.14 -9.39
C PHE A 94 -7.81 8.22 -10.35
N VAL A 95 -6.57 8.67 -10.16
CA VAL A 95 -5.86 9.56 -11.10
C VAL A 95 -4.38 9.20 -11.17
N GLU A 96 -3.78 9.28 -12.36
CA GLU A 96 -2.33 9.08 -12.56
C GLU A 96 -1.66 10.41 -12.91
N LEU A 97 -0.78 10.90 -12.03
CA LEU A 97 -0.05 12.15 -12.22
C LEU A 97 1.43 11.86 -12.52
N LYS A 98 1.90 12.26 -13.70
CA LYS A 98 3.28 12.09 -14.14
C LYS A 98 4.13 13.28 -13.69
N ASP A 99 5.37 13.01 -13.30
CA ASP A 99 6.31 14.03 -12.82
C ASP A 99 5.67 14.92 -11.72
N PHE A 100 4.97 14.28 -10.78
CA PHE A 100 4.22 14.99 -9.74
C PHE A 100 5.12 15.87 -8.87
N LEU A 101 6.34 15.41 -8.57
CA LEU A 101 7.29 16.15 -7.76
C LEU A 101 8.27 16.94 -8.62
N VAL A 102 8.66 18.13 -8.15
CA VAL A 102 9.69 18.95 -8.80
C VAL A 102 11.05 18.28 -8.65
N ALA A 103 11.79 18.20 -9.76
CA ALA A 103 13.05 17.47 -9.86
C ALA A 103 14.15 17.92 -8.87
N ASN A 104 14.03 19.09 -8.25
CA ASN A 104 15.08 19.63 -7.37
C ASN A 104 15.20 18.86 -6.04
N GLU A 105 14.07 18.49 -5.43
CA GLU A 105 14.06 17.70 -4.19
C GLU A 105 14.10 16.20 -4.47
N LEU A 106 13.49 15.75 -5.57
CA LEU A 106 13.58 14.36 -6.03
C LEU A 106 15.01 13.96 -6.38
N LYS A 107 15.77 14.74 -7.17
CA LYS A 107 17.13 14.36 -7.59
C LYS A 107 18.09 14.16 -6.43
N LYS A 108 17.92 14.92 -5.34
CA LYS A 108 18.71 14.73 -4.11
C LYS A 108 18.38 13.38 -3.47
N HIS A 109 17.10 13.11 -3.21
CA HIS A 109 16.67 11.91 -2.50
C HIS A 109 16.74 10.62 -3.34
N VAL A 110 16.37 10.69 -4.62
CA VAL A 110 16.50 9.60 -5.61
C VAL A 110 17.96 9.19 -5.73
N LYS A 111 18.91 10.14 -5.80
CA LYS A 111 20.33 9.81 -5.82
C LYS A 111 20.75 9.00 -4.59
N TYR A 112 20.26 9.35 -3.40
CA TYR A 112 20.54 8.57 -2.18
C TYR A 112 19.85 7.20 -2.18
N LEU A 113 18.61 7.09 -2.66
CA LEU A 113 17.86 5.83 -2.72
C LEU A 113 18.50 4.82 -3.68
N PHE A 114 19.10 5.30 -4.78
CA PHE A 114 19.81 4.46 -5.75
C PHE A 114 21.33 4.35 -5.48
N GLN A 115 21.84 4.95 -4.41
CA GLN A 115 23.24 4.85 -3.96
C GLN A 115 23.47 3.80 -2.87
N LEU A 116 22.45 3.03 -2.49
CA LEU A 116 22.62 1.89 -1.61
C LEU A 116 23.06 0.67 -2.45
N GLU A 117 24.37 0.43 -2.46
CA GLU A 117 24.99 -0.87 -2.81
C GLU A 117 24.82 -1.87 -1.66
#